data_AF-A0A6M1L7L9-F1
#
_entry.id   AF-A0A6M1L7L9-F1
#
_cell.length_a   1.000
_cell.length_b   1.000
_cell.length_c   1.000
_cell.angle_alpha   90.00
_cell.angle_beta   90.00
_cell.angle_gamma   90.00
#
_symmetry.space_group_name_H-M   'P 1'
#
loop_
_entity.id
_entity.type
_entity.pdbx_description
1 polymer ?
#
loop_
_entity_poly.entity_id
_entity_poly.type
_entity_poly.pdbx_seq_one_letter_code
_entity_poly.pdbx_strand_id
1 'polypeptide(L)'
;MAPHVPDPEESAPGPEAVAIDVSTAPVPESFYCRRCRRALNIRFNNLGMIVEYLHAAEQRGQPSDHRPEPAPLTEIPAPIIECDFCSAPGAAWIYRCANQVTDARRVTAQVVAVGDYQSRHHAARVRRTDTEHAFTQAWGECWSACQGCADLVEARDLYGLIGRVVESLPAKLTRGKHLMRTRGQLHDRYSDVFHTLAPGRGRIAPGHPLGIWT
;
A
#
# COMPACT_ATOMS: atom_id res chain seq x y z
N MET A 1 -18.28 -62.35 -28.44
CA MET A 1 -18.17 -60.94 -28.89
C MET A 1 -18.78 -60.07 -27.80
N ALA A 2 -17.92 -59.54 -26.94
CA ALA A 2 -18.26 -58.51 -25.96
C ALA A 2 -17.44 -57.25 -26.35
N PRO A 3 -18.02 -56.04 -26.32
CA PRO A 3 -17.32 -54.85 -26.79
C PRO A 3 -16.26 -54.41 -25.78
N HIS A 4 -15.11 -54.02 -26.32
CA HIS A 4 -14.00 -53.40 -25.63
C HIS A 4 -14.48 -52.06 -25.03
N VAL A 5 -14.32 -51.87 -23.73
CA VAL A 5 -14.49 -50.56 -23.08
C VAL A 5 -13.13 -49.84 -23.15
N PRO A 6 -13.04 -48.64 -23.74
CA PRO A 6 -11.90 -47.76 -23.54
C PRO A 6 -12.18 -46.82 -22.35
N ASP A 7 -11.15 -46.55 -21.55
CA ASP A 7 -11.09 -45.52 -20.51
C ASP A 7 -10.08 -44.44 -20.97
N PRO A 8 -10.11 -43.23 -20.40
CA PRO A 8 -10.94 -42.08 -20.78
C PRO A 8 -10.16 -41.08 -21.64
N GLU A 9 -10.84 -40.44 -22.61
CA GLU A 9 -10.27 -39.34 -23.37
C GLU A 9 -10.11 -38.09 -22.49
N GLU A 10 -8.86 -37.83 -22.18
CA GLU A 10 -8.25 -36.54 -21.92
C GLU A 10 -8.65 -35.51 -23.00
N SER A 11 -9.49 -34.52 -22.66
CA SER A 11 -9.35 -33.10 -23.10
C SER A 11 -10.64 -32.30 -22.92
N ALA A 12 -10.59 -31.35 -21.98
CA ALA A 12 -10.89 -29.94 -22.27
C ALA A 12 -10.41 -29.11 -21.07
N PRO A 13 -9.28 -28.40 -21.16
CA PRO A 13 -9.01 -27.32 -20.22
C PRO A 13 -10.11 -26.28 -20.39
N GLY A 14 -10.83 -25.99 -19.31
CA GLY A 14 -11.75 -24.84 -19.25
C GLY A 14 -10.99 -23.55 -19.59
N PRO A 15 -11.70 -22.46 -19.91
CA PRO A 15 -11.07 -21.21 -20.30
C PRO A 15 -10.09 -20.81 -19.20
N GLU A 16 -8.80 -20.87 -19.52
CA GLU A 16 -7.73 -20.36 -18.67
C GLU A 16 -8.12 -18.94 -18.33
N ALA A 17 -8.36 -18.71 -17.04
CA ALA A 17 -8.47 -17.39 -16.49
C ALA A 17 -7.21 -16.67 -16.92
N VAL A 18 -7.36 -15.73 -17.86
CA VAL A 18 -6.29 -14.84 -18.30
C VAL A 18 -5.80 -14.16 -17.03
N ALA A 19 -4.70 -14.69 -16.50
CA ALA A 19 -3.95 -14.03 -15.46
C ALA A 19 -3.57 -12.70 -16.09
N ILE A 20 -4.19 -11.63 -15.61
CA ILE A 20 -3.79 -10.28 -15.95
C ILE A 20 -2.33 -10.23 -15.51
N ASP A 21 -1.42 -10.24 -16.49
CA ASP A 21 -0.01 -10.06 -16.27
C ASP A 21 0.19 -8.65 -15.73
N VAL A 22 0.18 -8.52 -14.40
CA VAL A 22 0.37 -7.24 -13.69
C VAL A 22 1.78 -6.70 -13.94
N SER A 23 2.68 -7.48 -14.56
CA SER A 23 4.07 -7.13 -14.84
C SER A 23 4.25 -6.10 -15.97
N THR A 24 3.19 -5.78 -16.73
CA THR A 24 3.22 -4.75 -17.80
C THR A 24 2.29 -3.56 -17.56
N ALA A 25 1.66 -3.46 -16.38
CA ALA A 25 0.87 -2.29 -16.04
C ALA A 25 1.80 -1.05 -15.99
N PRO A 26 1.49 0.04 -16.72
CA PRO A 26 2.33 1.23 -16.69
C PRO A 26 2.49 1.70 -15.24
N VAL A 27 3.74 1.91 -14.82
CA VAL A 27 4.09 2.43 -13.50
C VAL A 27 3.19 3.64 -13.23
N PRO A 28 2.35 3.63 -12.18
CA PRO A 28 1.49 4.76 -11.89
C PRO A 28 2.36 6.00 -11.74
N GLU A 29 2.15 6.99 -12.60
CA GLU A 29 2.84 8.27 -12.52
C GLU A 29 2.65 8.84 -11.11
N SER A 30 3.75 9.23 -10.46
CA SER A 30 3.67 9.78 -9.11
C SER A 30 3.05 11.17 -9.16
N PHE A 31 1.84 11.31 -8.61
CA PHE A 31 1.15 12.58 -8.53
C PHE A 31 1.53 13.36 -7.27
N TYR A 32 1.68 14.66 -7.43
CA TYR A 32 1.98 15.61 -6.38
C TYR A 32 0.94 16.73 -6.40
N CYS A 33 0.75 17.40 -5.27
CA CYS A 33 -0.12 18.55 -5.22
C CYS A 33 0.60 19.83 -5.66
N ARG A 34 0.05 20.56 -6.64
CA ARG A 34 0.59 21.88 -7.07
C ARG A 34 0.73 22.87 -5.92
N ARG A 35 -0.22 22.85 -4.99
CA ARG A 35 -0.32 23.84 -3.90
C ARG A 35 0.67 23.61 -2.76
N CYS A 36 0.75 22.39 -2.22
CA CYS A 36 1.66 22.07 -1.12
C CYS A 36 2.95 21.37 -1.55
N ARG A 37 3.07 21.02 -2.84
CA ARG A 37 4.24 20.37 -3.46
C ARG A 37 4.60 18.99 -2.88
N ARG A 38 3.65 18.33 -2.20
CA ARG A 38 3.83 16.99 -1.61
C ARG A 38 3.18 15.91 -2.46
N ALA A 39 3.68 14.68 -2.34
CA ALA A 39 3.11 13.51 -2.97
C ALA A 39 1.64 13.28 -2.53
N LEU A 40 0.82 12.80 -3.46
CA LEU A 40 -0.57 12.44 -3.24
C LEU A 40 -0.72 10.91 -3.29
N ASN A 41 -1.54 10.39 -2.38
CA ASN A 41 -2.00 9.02 -2.42
C ASN A 41 -3.17 8.90 -3.41
N ILE A 42 -3.22 7.80 -4.14
CA ILE A 42 -4.24 7.55 -5.15
C ILE A 42 -5.13 6.41 -4.68
N ARG A 43 -6.44 6.65 -4.69
CA ARG A 43 -7.45 5.64 -4.37
C ARG A 43 -8.13 5.19 -5.65
N PHE A 44 -8.16 3.89 -5.88
CA PHE A 44 -8.81 3.27 -7.03
C PHE A 44 -10.09 2.55 -6.61
N ASN A 45 -11.11 2.55 -7.46
CA ASN A 45 -12.27 1.67 -7.28
C ASN A 45 -12.00 0.24 -7.78
N ASN A 46 -13.00 -0.63 -7.65
CA ASN A 46 -12.97 -2.03 -8.07
C ASN A 46 -12.75 -2.24 -9.58
N LEU A 47 -12.87 -1.17 -10.38
CA LEU A 47 -12.64 -1.19 -11.83
C LEU A 47 -11.25 -0.65 -12.19
N GLY A 48 -10.39 -0.37 -11.20
CA GLY A 48 -9.06 0.21 -11.42
C GLY A 48 -9.07 1.70 -11.79
N MET A 49 -10.23 2.38 -11.68
CA MET A 49 -10.32 3.81 -11.97
C MET A 49 -9.96 4.64 -10.74
N ILE A 50 -9.18 5.70 -10.94
CA ILE A 50 -8.87 6.69 -9.89
C ILE A 50 -10.17 7.36 -9.47
N VAL A 51 -10.52 7.26 -8.19
CA VAL A 51 -11.70 7.89 -7.61
C VAL A 51 -11.36 9.04 -6.67
N GLU A 52 -10.13 9.09 -6.15
CA GLU A 52 -9.72 10.13 -5.23
C GLU A 52 -8.21 10.29 -5.19
N TYR A 53 -7.76 11.54 -5.08
CA TYR A 53 -6.41 11.88 -4.65
C TYR A 53 -6.47 12.36 -3.20
N LEU A 54 -5.52 11.96 -2.38
CA LEU A 54 -5.51 12.24 -0.94
C LEU A 54 -4.14 12.72 -0.49
N HIS A 55 -4.08 13.75 0.34
CA HIS A 55 -2.86 14.00 1.11
C HIS A 55 -2.63 12.87 2.12
N ALA A 56 -1.37 12.68 2.54
CA ALA A 56 -1.03 11.73 3.58
C ALA A 56 -1.79 11.97 4.91
N ALA A 57 -2.17 13.22 5.19
CA ALA A 57 -2.99 13.58 6.35
C ALA A 57 -4.44 13.05 6.22
N GLU A 58 -5.07 13.27 5.07
CA GLU A 58 -6.44 12.80 4.77
C GLU A 58 -6.52 11.27 4.80
N GLN A 59 -5.47 10.59 4.34
CA GLN A 59 -5.37 9.13 4.46
C GLN A 59 -5.40 8.67 5.93
N ARG A 60 -4.84 9.46 6.85
CA ARG A 60 -4.86 9.21 8.31
C ARG A 60 -6.14 9.72 8.99
N GLY A 61 -7.16 10.10 8.21
CA GLY A 61 -8.41 10.67 8.71
C GLY A 61 -8.22 12.04 9.36
N GLN A 62 -7.18 12.79 8.98
CA GLN A 62 -6.96 14.17 9.42
C GLN A 62 -7.37 15.13 8.29
N PRO A 63 -7.94 16.30 8.59
CA PRO A 63 -8.21 17.30 7.57
C PRO A 63 -6.90 17.85 6.98
N SER A 64 -6.92 18.17 5.70
CA SER A 64 -5.88 18.95 5.02
C SER A 64 -6.30 20.42 4.91
N ASP A 65 -5.32 21.32 4.88
CA ASP A 65 -5.54 22.78 4.78
C ASP A 65 -6.15 23.20 3.43
N HIS A 66 -6.05 22.34 2.41
CA HIS A 66 -6.63 22.55 1.09
C HIS A 66 -6.97 21.22 0.43
N ARG A 67 -7.79 21.30 -0.61
CA ARG A 67 -8.07 20.14 -1.47
C ARG A 67 -6.85 19.78 -2.32
N PRO A 68 -6.63 18.49 -2.62
CA PRO A 68 -5.60 18.05 -3.54
C PRO A 68 -5.73 18.68 -4.93
N GLU A 69 -4.62 19.18 -5.46
CA GLU A 69 -4.49 19.71 -6.83
C GLU A 69 -3.45 18.86 -7.57
N PRO A 70 -3.82 17.68 -8.09
CA PRO A 70 -2.87 16.71 -8.64
C PRO A 70 -2.19 17.24 -9.91
N ALA A 71 -0.88 17.02 -9.97
CA ALA A 71 -0.03 17.24 -11.13
C ALA A 71 1.08 16.19 -11.17
N PRO A 72 1.59 15.84 -12.35
CA PRO A 72 2.76 14.99 -12.45
C PRO A 72 3.96 15.68 -11.79
N LEU A 73 4.87 14.89 -11.22
CA LEU A 73 6.05 15.41 -10.52
C LEU A 73 6.89 16.36 -11.37
N THR A 74 6.95 16.13 -12.70
CA THR A 74 7.68 16.97 -13.67
C THR A 74 7.18 18.40 -13.75
N GLU A 75 5.94 18.67 -13.33
CA GLU A 75 5.34 20.00 -13.29
C GLU A 75 5.50 20.69 -11.92
N ILE A 76 6.04 20.02 -10.91
CA ILE A 76 6.13 20.57 -9.55
C ILE A 76 7.47 21.28 -9.36
N PRO A 77 7.48 22.61 -9.15
CA PRO A 77 8.70 23.32 -8.83
C PRO A 77 9.18 22.96 -7.42
N ALA A 78 10.40 22.43 -7.30
CA ALA A 78 11.03 22.06 -6.03
C ALA A 78 10.11 21.18 -5.15
N PRO A 79 9.80 19.94 -5.56
CA PRO A 79 8.90 19.06 -4.84
C PRO A 79 9.40 18.78 -3.41
N ILE A 80 8.48 18.71 -2.46
CA ILE A 80 8.77 18.32 -1.09
C ILE A 80 8.70 16.80 -1.02
N ILE A 81 9.88 16.19 -0.92
CA ILE A 81 10.02 14.73 -0.76
C ILE A 81 10.27 14.44 0.71
N GLU A 82 9.29 13.78 1.32
CA GLU A 82 9.31 13.34 2.71
C GLU A 82 9.67 11.87 2.77
N CYS A 83 10.33 11.43 3.83
CA CYS A 83 10.64 10.02 4.00
C CYS A 83 9.36 9.18 4.08
N ASP A 84 9.19 8.20 3.19
CA ASP A 84 8.01 7.32 3.16
C ASP A 84 7.88 6.41 4.39
N PHE A 85 8.96 6.30 5.16
CA PHE A 85 9.00 5.54 6.41
C PHE A 85 8.56 6.40 7.61
N CYS A 86 9.31 7.45 7.94
CA CYS A 86 9.08 8.24 9.17
C CYS A 86 8.40 9.59 8.93
N SER A 87 8.07 9.93 7.68
CA SER A 87 7.54 11.24 7.25
C SER A 87 8.42 12.44 7.58
N ALA A 88 9.69 12.22 7.93
CA ALA A 88 10.64 13.31 8.14
C ALA A 88 10.86 14.08 6.82
N PRO A 89 10.96 15.42 6.86
CA PRO A 89 11.33 16.19 5.68
C PRO A 89 12.75 15.86 5.23
N GLY A 90 13.05 16.11 3.95
CA GLY A 90 14.41 15.98 3.42
C GLY A 90 14.82 14.52 3.21
N ALA A 91 13.96 13.75 2.53
CA ALA A 91 14.41 12.47 1.99
C ALA A 91 15.65 12.69 1.10
N ALA A 92 16.67 11.85 1.29
CA ALA A 92 17.95 11.96 0.60
C ALA A 92 18.18 10.80 -0.38
N TRP A 93 17.43 9.72 -0.21
CA TRP A 93 17.60 8.47 -0.93
C TRP A 93 16.29 7.98 -1.51
N ILE A 94 16.36 7.26 -2.64
CA ILE A 94 15.24 6.54 -3.22
C ILE A 94 15.63 5.09 -3.44
N TYR A 95 14.70 4.23 -3.03
CA TYR A 95 14.72 2.80 -3.20
C TYR A 95 13.68 2.39 -4.23
N ARG A 96 14.03 1.44 -5.09
CA ARG A 96 13.07 0.81 -6.00
C ARG A 96 12.60 -0.50 -5.39
N CYS A 97 11.30 -0.67 -5.31
CA CYS A 97 10.63 -1.87 -4.83
C CYS A 97 9.53 -2.25 -5.83
N ALA A 98 9.01 -3.48 -5.75
CA ALA A 98 7.81 -3.81 -6.51
C ALA A 98 6.66 -2.88 -6.11
N ASN A 99 5.76 -2.58 -7.05
CA ASN A 99 4.62 -1.72 -6.80
C ASN A 99 3.78 -2.30 -5.64
N GLN A 100 3.68 -1.54 -4.55
CA GLN A 100 2.97 -1.99 -3.37
C GLN A 100 1.51 -1.57 -3.47
N VAL A 101 0.63 -2.56 -3.39
CA VAL A 101 -0.81 -2.39 -3.58
C VAL A 101 -1.51 -2.95 -2.36
N THR A 102 -2.08 -2.09 -1.52
CA THR A 102 -2.90 -2.55 -0.39
C THR A 102 -4.30 -2.85 -0.90
N ASP A 103 -4.67 -4.13 -0.94
CA ASP A 103 -6.04 -4.58 -1.19
C ASP A 103 -6.88 -4.36 0.08
N ALA A 104 -7.80 -3.39 0.03
CA ALA A 104 -8.79 -3.22 1.09
C ALA A 104 -10.06 -3.97 0.71
N ARG A 105 -10.51 -4.85 1.60
CA ARG A 105 -11.82 -5.50 1.49
C ARG A 105 -12.81 -4.85 2.43
N ARG A 106 -14.01 -4.52 1.92
CA ARG A 106 -15.11 -4.06 2.76
C ARG A 106 -16.03 -5.22 3.10
N VAL A 107 -16.43 -5.31 4.36
CA VAL A 107 -17.45 -6.26 4.80
C VAL A 107 -18.81 -5.80 4.27
N THR A 108 -19.47 -6.64 3.48
CA THR A 108 -20.78 -6.36 2.88
C THR A 108 -21.91 -7.02 3.66
N ALA A 109 -21.64 -8.18 4.24
CA ALA A 109 -22.60 -8.89 5.07
C ALA A 109 -21.90 -9.71 6.16
N GLN A 110 -22.57 -9.87 7.29
CA GLN A 110 -22.19 -10.82 8.33
C GLN A 110 -23.37 -11.75 8.62
N VAL A 111 -23.14 -13.05 8.48
CA VAL A 111 -24.14 -14.07 8.76
C VAL A 111 -23.96 -14.53 10.21
N VAL A 112 -25.00 -14.33 11.01
CA VAL A 112 -25.11 -14.80 12.40
C VAL A 112 -26.23 -15.83 12.51
N ALA A 113 -26.13 -16.76 13.46
CA ALA A 113 -27.23 -17.68 13.74
C ALA A 113 -28.37 -16.93 14.44
N VAL A 114 -29.62 -17.17 14.01
CA VAL A 114 -30.81 -16.50 14.55
C VAL A 114 -30.91 -16.65 16.07
N GLY A 115 -30.73 -17.86 16.61
CA GLY A 115 -30.79 -18.09 18.06
C GLY A 115 -29.67 -17.42 18.86
N ASP A 116 -28.48 -17.27 18.26
CA ASP A 116 -27.36 -16.57 18.90
C ASP A 116 -27.57 -15.04 18.87
N TYR A 117 -28.14 -14.52 17.78
CA TYR A 117 -28.56 -13.12 17.69
C TYR A 117 -29.69 -12.79 18.67
N GLN A 118 -30.69 -13.65 18.82
CA GLN A 118 -31.80 -13.44 19.76
C GLN A 118 -31.35 -13.44 21.23
N SER A 119 -30.33 -14.22 21.58
CA SER A 119 -29.83 -14.30 22.96
C SER A 119 -28.76 -13.26 23.29
N ARG A 120 -27.96 -12.83 22.32
CA ARG A 120 -26.75 -12.01 22.57
C ARG A 120 -26.70 -10.71 21.77
N HIS A 121 -27.58 -10.52 20.79
CA HIS A 121 -27.65 -9.37 19.90
C HIS A 121 -26.27 -8.94 19.38
N HIS A 122 -25.75 -7.81 19.86
CA HIS A 122 -24.47 -7.22 19.43
C HIS A 122 -23.25 -8.10 19.74
N ALA A 123 -23.39 -9.12 20.59
CA ALA A 123 -22.34 -10.09 20.92
C ALA A 123 -22.50 -11.45 20.21
N ALA A 124 -23.40 -11.54 19.23
CA ALA A 124 -23.59 -12.75 18.44
C ALA A 124 -22.32 -13.09 17.64
N ARG A 125 -21.98 -14.38 17.61
CA ARG A 125 -20.83 -14.91 16.88
C ARG A 125 -21.13 -14.93 15.38
N VAL A 126 -20.25 -14.26 14.62
CA VAL A 126 -20.29 -14.24 13.16
C VAL A 126 -19.85 -15.60 12.62
N ARG A 127 -20.71 -16.26 11.84
CA ARG A 127 -20.43 -17.55 11.18
C ARG A 127 -19.73 -17.37 9.83
N ARG A 128 -20.11 -16.33 9.11
CA ARG A 128 -19.55 -15.99 7.80
C ARG A 128 -19.51 -14.48 7.64
N THR A 129 -18.40 -13.99 7.10
CA THR A 129 -18.24 -12.59 6.71
C THR A 129 -18.11 -12.57 5.21
N ASP A 130 -19.07 -11.93 4.53
CA ASP A 130 -18.95 -11.66 3.11
C ASP A 130 -18.20 -10.34 2.93
N THR A 131 -17.24 -10.36 2.03
CA THR A 131 -16.40 -9.22 1.73
C THR A 131 -16.34 -9.02 0.23
N GLU A 132 -16.32 -7.77 -0.22
CA GLU A 132 -15.98 -7.42 -1.60
C GLU A 132 -14.72 -6.58 -1.64
N HIS A 133 -14.05 -6.57 -2.80
CA HIS A 133 -12.97 -5.62 -3.06
C HIS A 133 -13.54 -4.21 -2.87
N ALA A 134 -12.87 -3.42 -2.07
CA ALA A 134 -13.19 -2.03 -1.90
C ALA A 134 -12.16 -1.22 -2.69
N PHE A 135 -11.56 -0.25 -2.03
CA PHE A 135 -10.61 0.62 -2.67
C PHE A 135 -9.19 0.07 -2.54
N THR A 136 -8.51 0.05 -3.67
CA THR A 136 -7.09 -0.28 -3.72
C THR A 136 -6.28 1.01 -3.59
N GLN A 137 -5.18 0.95 -2.84
CA GLN A 137 -4.22 2.05 -2.77
C GLN A 137 -2.86 1.58 -3.29
N ALA A 138 -2.33 2.31 -4.27
CA ALA A 138 -0.98 2.10 -4.79
C ALA A 138 -0.01 3.05 -4.07
N TRP A 139 1.09 2.50 -3.59
CA TRP A 139 2.15 3.25 -2.91
C TRP A 139 3.35 3.53 -3.83
N GLY A 140 3.29 3.06 -5.09
CA GLY A 140 4.33 3.25 -6.09
C GLY A 140 5.54 2.34 -5.88
N GLU A 141 6.43 2.35 -6.87
CA GLU A 141 7.68 1.57 -6.88
C GLU A 141 8.85 2.30 -6.21
N CYS A 142 8.77 3.62 -6.08
CA CYS A 142 9.84 4.44 -5.54
C CYS A 142 9.54 4.85 -4.09
N TRP A 143 10.38 4.39 -3.18
CA TRP A 143 10.30 4.71 -1.75
C TRP A 143 11.45 5.62 -1.36
N SER A 144 11.12 6.82 -0.93
CA SER A 144 12.07 7.83 -0.49
C SER A 144 12.40 7.67 1.01
N ALA A 145 13.68 7.85 1.36
CA ALA A 145 14.16 7.68 2.72
C ALA A 145 15.05 8.86 3.13
N CYS A 146 14.87 9.33 4.36
CA CYS A 146 15.87 10.16 5.02
C CYS A 146 17.10 9.31 5.36
N GLN A 147 18.24 9.95 5.65
CA GLN A 147 19.49 9.25 5.95
C GLN A 147 19.32 8.14 7.01
N GLY A 148 18.70 8.47 8.15
CA GLY A 148 18.55 7.51 9.24
C GLY A 148 17.63 6.31 8.93
N CYS A 149 16.64 6.47 8.06
CA CYS A 149 15.84 5.34 7.59
C CYS A 149 16.61 4.53 6.53
N ALA A 150 17.35 5.21 5.65
CA ALA A 150 18.18 4.55 4.64
C ALA A 150 19.25 3.65 5.28
N ASP A 151 19.89 4.10 6.36
CA ASP A 151 20.89 3.30 7.07
C ASP A 151 20.29 1.98 7.61
N LEU A 152 19.05 2.03 8.11
CA LEU A 152 18.32 0.84 8.60
C LEU A 152 17.86 -0.07 7.45
N VAL A 153 17.46 0.51 6.32
CA VAL A 153 17.11 -0.25 5.11
C VAL A 153 18.33 -0.99 4.55
N GLU A 154 19.50 -0.34 4.45
CA GLU A 154 20.74 -0.99 4.01
C GLU A 154 21.18 -2.10 4.95
N ALA A 155 21.07 -1.87 6.26
CA ALA A 155 21.36 -2.87 7.28
C ALA A 155 20.34 -4.01 7.31
N ARG A 156 19.27 -3.93 6.50
CA ARG A 156 18.13 -4.85 6.52
C ARG A 156 17.50 -5.00 7.92
N ASP A 157 17.54 -3.92 8.71
CA ASP A 157 16.99 -3.87 10.07
C ASP A 157 15.53 -3.37 10.08
N LEU A 158 14.61 -4.30 9.77
CA LEU A 158 13.18 -4.04 9.78
C LEU A 158 12.68 -3.56 11.16
N TYR A 159 13.14 -4.19 12.25
CA TYR A 159 12.65 -3.88 13.58
C TYR A 159 13.18 -2.55 14.11
N GLY A 160 14.44 -2.21 13.82
CA GLY A 160 15.00 -0.90 14.09
C GLY A 160 14.29 0.20 13.31
N LEU A 161 13.94 -0.06 12.04
CA LEU A 161 13.15 0.86 11.22
C LEU A 161 11.76 1.09 11.82
N ILE A 162 11.04 0.03 12.20
CA ILE A 162 9.74 0.14 12.86
C ILE A 162 9.87 0.91 14.18
N GLY A 163 10.90 0.61 14.98
CA GLY A 163 11.17 1.32 16.24
C GLY A 163 11.33 2.82 16.03
N ARG A 164 12.18 3.21 15.08
CA ARG A 164 12.41 4.61 14.70
C ARG A 164 11.14 5.31 14.23
N VAL A 165 10.33 4.65 13.40
CA VAL A 165 9.06 5.23 12.92
C VAL A 165 8.08 5.38 14.08
N VAL A 166 7.95 4.39 14.95
CA VAL A 166 7.09 4.48 16.14
C VAL A 166 7.49 5.66 17.03
N GLU A 167 8.77 5.95 17.18
CA GLU A 167 9.26 7.11 17.96
C GLU A 167 8.87 8.46 17.34
N SER A 168 8.67 8.53 16.02
CA SER A 168 8.22 9.76 15.34
C SER A 168 6.70 9.92 15.29
N LEU A 169 5.93 8.88 15.67
CA LEU A 169 4.47 8.91 15.61
C LEU A 169 3.82 9.63 16.81
N PRO A 170 2.66 10.27 16.61
CA PRO A 170 1.90 10.88 17.69
C PRO A 170 1.54 9.89 18.81
N ALA A 171 1.54 10.36 20.05
CA ALA A 171 1.25 9.55 21.25
C ALA A 171 -0.08 8.76 21.20
N LYS A 172 -1.08 9.25 20.45
CA LYS A 172 -2.36 8.56 20.25
C LYS A 172 -2.22 7.21 19.54
N LEU A 173 -1.19 7.04 18.71
CA LEU A 173 -0.91 5.80 17.97
C LEU A 173 0.03 4.86 18.73
N THR A 174 0.76 5.37 19.73
CA THR A 174 1.87 4.65 20.37
C THR A 174 1.60 4.27 21.82
N ARG A 175 0.36 4.38 22.29
CA ARG A 175 -0.05 4.00 23.67
C ARG A 175 -0.88 2.72 23.72
N GLY A 176 -0.60 1.87 24.72
CA GLY A 176 -1.39 0.69 25.05
C GLY A 176 -1.60 -0.25 23.85
N LYS A 177 -2.84 -0.70 23.65
CA LYS A 177 -3.21 -1.61 22.54
C LYS A 177 -2.98 -1.03 21.14
N HIS A 178 -2.90 0.30 21.00
CA HIS A 178 -2.68 0.93 19.70
C HIS A 178 -1.24 0.71 19.22
N LEU A 179 -0.26 0.71 20.14
CA LEU A 179 1.14 0.47 19.79
C LEU A 179 1.34 -0.88 19.09
N MET A 180 0.74 -1.95 19.62
CA MET A 180 0.88 -3.28 19.05
C MET A 180 0.23 -3.36 17.66
N ARG A 181 -0.93 -2.73 17.49
CA ARG A 181 -1.58 -2.63 16.17
C ARG A 181 -0.72 -1.85 15.18
N THR A 182 -0.19 -0.69 15.59
CA THR A 182 0.66 0.14 14.75
C THR A 182 1.94 -0.59 14.35
N ARG A 183 2.59 -1.30 15.29
CA ARG A 183 3.76 -2.14 14.97
C ARG A 183 3.43 -3.25 13.98
N GLY A 184 2.29 -3.93 14.14
CA GLY A 184 1.83 -4.93 13.17
C GLY A 184 1.62 -4.34 11.78
N GLN A 185 0.92 -3.21 11.67
CA GLN A 185 0.69 -2.53 10.40
C GLN A 185 1.99 -2.06 9.72
N LEU A 186 2.94 -1.54 10.49
CA LEU A 186 4.26 -1.14 9.98
C LEU A 186 5.08 -2.34 9.56
N HIS A 187 5.03 -3.43 10.33
CA HIS A 187 5.68 -4.68 9.98
C HIS A 187 5.17 -5.21 8.65
N ASP A 188 3.86 -5.36 8.49
CA ASP A 188 3.25 -5.84 7.25
C ASP A 188 3.68 -4.97 6.06
N ARG A 189 3.54 -3.64 6.19
CA ARG A 189 3.89 -2.70 5.12
C ARG A 189 5.38 -2.69 4.75
N TYR A 190 6.29 -2.74 5.72
CA TYR A 190 7.73 -2.64 5.46
C TYR A 190 8.37 -3.98 5.12
N SER A 191 7.76 -5.11 5.50
CA SER A 191 8.24 -6.43 5.11
C SER A 191 8.20 -6.60 3.59
N ASP A 192 7.11 -6.14 2.95
CA ASP A 192 6.97 -6.21 1.49
C ASP A 192 7.99 -5.31 0.76
N VAL A 193 8.26 -4.13 1.32
CA VAL A 193 9.32 -3.22 0.84
C VAL A 193 10.66 -3.95 0.88
N PHE A 194 11.02 -4.57 2.01
CA PHE A 194 12.30 -5.26 2.15
C PHE A 194 12.39 -6.49 1.25
N HIS A 195 11.28 -7.21 1.08
CA HIS A 195 11.22 -8.42 0.26
C HIS A 195 11.41 -8.11 -1.23
N THR A 196 10.89 -6.97 -1.69
CA THR A 196 10.90 -6.58 -3.10
C THR A 196 11.94 -5.50 -3.44
N LEU A 197 12.81 -5.17 -2.48
CA LEU A 197 13.84 -4.14 -2.61
C LEU A 197 14.87 -4.52 -3.69
N ALA A 198 14.94 -3.72 -4.75
CA ALA A 198 16.00 -3.81 -5.73
C ALA A 198 17.36 -3.45 -5.12
N PRO A 199 18.48 -4.04 -5.59
CA PRO A 199 19.80 -3.70 -5.10
C PRO A 199 20.15 -2.22 -5.32
N GLY A 200 20.70 -1.58 -4.28
CA GLY A 200 21.20 -0.20 -4.33
C GLY A 200 20.14 0.87 -4.10
N ARG A 201 20.58 2.14 -4.15
CA ARG A 201 19.74 3.33 -3.95
C ARG A 201 20.17 4.48 -4.84
N GLY A 202 19.21 5.30 -5.26
CA GLY A 202 19.46 6.58 -5.92
C GLY A 202 19.54 7.71 -4.90
N ARG A 203 20.40 8.71 -5.14
CA ARG A 203 20.40 9.95 -4.35
C ARG A 203 19.37 10.93 -4.91
N ILE A 204 18.54 11.48 -4.04
CA ILE A 204 17.64 12.59 -4.39
C ILE A 204 18.50 13.85 -4.57
N ALA A 205 18.38 14.49 -5.73
CA ALA A 205 18.99 15.78 -6.02
C ALA A 205 17.97 16.71 -6.71
N PRO A 206 18.15 18.04 -6.67
CA PRO A 206 17.21 18.97 -7.29
C PRO A 206 16.90 18.70 -8.78
N GLY A 207 17.87 18.18 -9.54
CA GLY A 207 17.68 17.77 -10.94
C GLY A 207 17.18 16.34 -11.13
N HIS A 208 17.20 15.51 -10.08
CA HIS A 208 16.79 14.10 -10.10
C HIS A 208 15.96 13.79 -8.84
N PRO A 209 14.73 14.34 -8.72
CA PRO A 209 13.90 14.17 -7.54
C PRO A 209 13.50 12.72 -7.31
N LEU A 210 13.50 11.88 -8.35
CA LEU A 210 13.24 10.44 -8.25
C LEU A 210 14.50 9.56 -8.15
N GLY A 211 15.70 10.15 -8.10
CA GLY A 211 16.95 9.39 -8.12
C GLY A 211 17.14 8.54 -9.40
N ILE A 212 16.36 8.84 -10.44
CA ILE A 212 16.46 8.20 -11.76
C ILE A 212 17.59 8.89 -12.51
N TRP A 213 18.70 8.19 -12.66
CA TRP A 213 19.75 8.51 -13.62
C TRP A 213 19.39 7.71 -14.88
N THR A 214 19.09 8.41 -15.98
CA THR A 214 18.96 7.80 -17.32
C THR A 214 20.29 7.25 -17.78
#